data_AF-A0A7Y5WPL0-F1
#
_entry.id   AF-A0A7Y5WPL0-F1
#
_cell.length_a   1.000
_cell.length_b   1.000
_cell.length_c   1.000
_cell.angle_alpha   90.00
_cell.angle_beta   90.00
_cell.angle_gamma   90.00
#
_symmetry.space_group_name_H-M   'P 1'
#
loop_
_entity.id
_entity.type
_entity.pdbx_description
1 polymer ?
#
loop_
_entity_poly.entity_id
_entity_poly.type
_entity_poly.pdbx_seq_one_letter_code
_entity_poly.pdbx_strand_id
1 'polypeptide(L)'
;MALSRTPLIQRLTRTALASLFVVALSCRGADTDGPDIRGNGLRAATVDADQRAGAYDAALRQAFDVDSMLVLLLDPAILPRNGSFARDAKLGDDVARALVRGGMVRGTCEPAGGDARHAPKCPVAAPGYVVRFSDIYQMQGDTVRLFLSADRFQTTSGVGPGARFSFESGFEIVRQGNTWRVAREGRRIAK
;
A
#
# COMPACT_ATOMS: atom_id res chain seq x y z
N MET A 1 -18.72 -62.81 -36.62
CA MET A 1 -17.96 -61.64 -37.09
C MET A 1 -18.95 -60.61 -37.61
N ALA A 2 -18.74 -59.36 -37.22
CA ALA A 2 -19.74 -58.32 -37.09
C ALA A 2 -20.14 -57.65 -38.40
N LEU A 3 -21.43 -57.38 -38.57
CA LEU A 3 -21.98 -56.31 -39.43
C LEU A 3 -23.43 -56.07 -38.97
N SER A 4 -23.68 -54.96 -38.30
CA SER A 4 -25.03 -54.40 -38.22
C SER A 4 -24.95 -52.90 -38.43
N ARG A 5 -25.51 -52.47 -39.56
CA ARG A 5 -25.78 -51.08 -39.91
C ARG A 5 -27.24 -50.78 -39.57
N THR A 6 -27.50 -49.48 -39.38
CA THR A 6 -28.77 -48.74 -39.42
C THR A 6 -29.35 -48.31 -38.07
N PRO A 7 -30.16 -47.23 -37.98
CA PRO A 7 -30.42 -46.16 -38.95
C PRO A 7 -30.31 -44.72 -38.38
N LEU A 8 -30.46 -43.81 -39.33
CA LEU A 8 -30.46 -42.35 -39.30
C LEU A 8 -31.90 -41.86 -39.06
N ILE A 9 -32.21 -41.24 -37.91
CA ILE A 9 -33.47 -40.50 -37.66
C ILE A 9 -33.14 -39.33 -36.72
N GLN A 10 -33.02 -38.09 -37.20
CA GLN A 10 -34.08 -37.09 -37.45
C GLN A 10 -34.59 -36.36 -36.19
N ARG A 11 -34.50 -35.03 -36.27
CA ARG A 11 -35.40 -33.99 -35.73
C ARG A 11 -35.15 -33.48 -34.28
N LEU A 12 -34.80 -32.19 -34.21
CA LEU A 12 -35.48 -31.08 -33.49
C LEU A 12 -34.42 -30.08 -32.97
N THR A 13 -33.99 -29.11 -33.76
CA THR A 13 -34.56 -27.75 -33.87
C THR A 13 -35.20 -27.18 -32.61
N ARG A 14 -34.70 -25.98 -32.25
CA ARG A 14 -35.38 -24.87 -31.56
C ARG A 14 -35.64 -25.01 -30.06
N THR A 15 -34.72 -24.43 -29.28
CA THR A 15 -35.12 -23.57 -28.16
C THR A 15 -34.06 -22.48 -27.96
N ALA A 16 -34.03 -21.53 -28.89
CA ALA A 16 -33.67 -20.17 -28.57
C ALA A 16 -34.91 -19.55 -27.93
N LEU A 17 -34.86 -19.22 -26.64
CA LEU A 17 -35.53 -18.08 -25.99
C LEU A 17 -35.32 -18.20 -24.47
N ALA A 18 -35.19 -17.04 -23.83
CA ALA A 18 -35.20 -16.83 -22.39
C ALA A 18 -33.90 -17.09 -21.62
N SER A 19 -32.93 -16.18 -21.77
CA SER A 19 -32.16 -15.64 -20.64
C SER A 19 -31.65 -14.24 -21.02
N LEU A 20 -32.60 -13.38 -21.41
CA LEU A 20 -32.40 -11.95 -21.63
C LEU A 20 -32.87 -11.21 -20.37
N PHE A 21 -32.33 -11.56 -19.20
CA PHE A 21 -32.66 -10.89 -17.95
C PHE A 21 -31.43 -10.88 -17.02
N VAL A 22 -30.99 -9.65 -16.71
CA VAL A 22 -30.18 -9.26 -15.54
C VAL A 22 -28.70 -9.62 -15.55
N VAL A 23 -27.88 -8.77 -16.18
CA VAL A 23 -26.69 -8.21 -15.50
C VAL A 23 -26.48 -6.75 -15.93
N ALA A 24 -27.50 -5.91 -15.72
CA ALA A 24 -27.28 -4.47 -15.53
C ALA A 24 -26.88 -4.25 -14.06
N LEU A 25 -25.89 -5.01 -13.57
CA LEU A 25 -25.26 -4.77 -12.28
C LEU A 25 -24.19 -3.71 -12.49
N SER A 26 -24.69 -2.47 -12.46
CA SER A 26 -24.01 -1.34 -11.83
C SER A 26 -22.53 -1.18 -12.21
N CYS A 27 -22.29 -0.51 -13.33
CA CYS A 27 -21.23 0.50 -13.35
C CYS A 27 -21.64 1.62 -12.37
N ARG A 28 -21.60 1.34 -11.07
CA ARG A 28 -21.61 2.40 -10.08
C ARG A 28 -20.19 2.96 -10.15
N GLY A 29 -20.02 3.98 -10.98
CA GLY A 29 -18.87 4.86 -10.88
C GLY A 29 -18.83 5.33 -9.44
N ALA A 30 -17.93 4.73 -8.68
CA ALA A 30 -17.64 5.17 -7.34
C ALA A 30 -16.82 6.44 -7.51
N ASP A 31 -17.49 7.55 -7.80
CA ASP A 31 -17.00 8.90 -7.50
C ASP A 31 -16.76 8.91 -5.99
N THR A 32 -15.55 8.52 -5.63
CA THR A 32 -15.04 8.49 -4.26
C THR A 32 -14.14 9.69 -4.06
N ASP A 33 -14.62 10.86 -4.48
CA ASP A 33 -14.21 12.16 -3.93
C ASP A 33 -14.89 12.40 -2.57
N GLY A 34 -15.03 11.35 -1.76
CA GLY A 34 -15.29 11.48 -0.34
C GLY A 34 -14.00 11.91 0.37
N PRO A 35 -14.09 12.52 1.58
CA PRO A 35 -12.90 12.85 2.35
C PRO A 35 -12.01 11.63 2.44
N ASP A 36 -10.74 11.81 2.09
CA ASP A 36 -9.71 10.79 2.13
C ASP A 36 -9.58 10.26 3.57
N ILE A 37 -10.22 9.12 3.86
CA ILE A 37 -10.15 8.46 5.17
C ILE A 37 -9.39 7.14 4.97
N ARG A 38 -8.11 7.14 5.35
CA ARG A 38 -7.27 5.93 5.36
C ARG A 38 -7.90 4.88 6.27
N GLY A 39 -8.19 3.71 5.72
CA GLY A 39 -8.78 2.61 6.48
C GLY A 39 -10.20 2.88 7.00
N ASN A 40 -11.02 3.64 6.26
CA ASN A 40 -12.41 3.93 6.64
C ASN A 40 -13.19 2.65 7.00
N GLY A 41 -13.81 2.64 8.18
CA GLY A 41 -14.55 1.48 8.71
C GLY A 41 -13.69 0.29 9.16
N LEU A 42 -12.37 0.32 8.97
CA LEU A 42 -11.46 -0.77 9.36
C LEU A 42 -10.88 -0.52 10.74
N ARG A 43 -10.71 -1.58 11.53
CA ARG A 43 -10.04 -1.53 12.84
C ARG A 43 -8.53 -1.68 12.66
N ALA A 44 -7.75 -1.17 13.62
CA ALA A 44 -6.33 -1.51 13.66
C ALA A 44 -6.18 -3.03 13.87
N ALA A 45 -5.26 -3.65 13.15
CA ALA A 45 -4.93 -5.05 13.29
C ALA A 45 -4.06 -5.25 14.53
N THR A 46 -4.36 -6.28 15.32
CA THR A 46 -3.50 -6.69 16.43
C THR A 46 -2.43 -7.62 15.88
N VAL A 47 -1.26 -7.06 15.58
CA VAL A 47 -0.08 -7.80 15.11
C VAL A 47 1.12 -7.44 15.97
N ASP A 48 2.01 -8.40 16.20
CA ASP A 48 3.28 -8.13 16.89
C ASP A 48 4.22 -7.25 16.03
N ALA A 49 5.33 -6.82 16.63
CA ALA A 49 6.24 -5.87 16.00
C ALA A 49 6.92 -6.43 14.74
N ASP A 50 7.27 -7.72 14.72
CA ASP A 50 7.95 -8.35 13.60
C ASP A 50 6.98 -8.56 12.42
N GLN A 51 5.74 -8.97 12.71
CA GLN A 51 4.68 -9.07 11.71
C GLN A 51 4.34 -7.70 11.11
N ARG A 52 4.29 -6.66 11.96
CA ARG A 52 4.08 -5.29 11.52
C ARG A 52 5.22 -4.80 10.63
N ALA A 53 6.47 -5.04 11.02
CA ALA A 53 7.64 -4.71 10.22
C ALA A 53 7.66 -5.47 8.88
N GLY A 54 7.27 -6.75 8.86
CA GLY A 54 7.17 -7.55 7.64
C GLY A 54 6.13 -7.02 6.65
N ALA A 55 4.98 -6.55 7.13
CA ALA A 55 3.98 -5.91 6.27
C ALA A 55 4.49 -4.58 5.68
N TYR A 56 5.20 -3.76 6.48
CA TYR A 56 5.82 -2.54 6.00
C TYR A 56 6.97 -2.80 5.01
N ASP A 57 7.81 -3.81 5.25
CA ASP A 57 8.86 -4.26 4.31
C ASP A 57 8.24 -4.64 2.95
N ALA A 58 7.17 -5.44 2.95
CA ALA A 58 6.46 -5.81 1.72
C ALA A 58 5.94 -4.59 0.94
N ALA A 59 5.41 -3.58 1.65
CA ALA A 59 4.95 -2.34 1.03
C ALA A 59 6.12 -1.50 0.45
N LEU A 60 7.25 -1.42 1.16
CA LEU A 60 8.44 -0.70 0.67
C LEU A 60 9.03 -1.36 -0.58
N ARG A 61 9.14 -2.70 -0.59
CA ARG A 61 9.62 -3.46 -1.77
C ARG A 61 8.72 -3.28 -2.99
N GLN A 62 7.43 -3.09 -2.77
CA GLN A 62 6.48 -2.83 -3.84
C GLN A 62 6.56 -1.38 -4.33
N ALA A 63 6.68 -0.42 -3.40
CA ALA A 63 6.63 1.01 -3.71
C ALA A 63 7.92 1.53 -4.36
N PHE A 64 9.05 0.89 -4.08
CA PHE A 64 10.37 1.31 -4.54
C PHE A 64 11.07 0.16 -5.23
N ASP A 65 11.71 0.46 -6.36
CA ASP A 65 12.77 -0.38 -6.87
C ASP A 65 13.98 -0.18 -5.95
N VAL A 66 14.11 -1.03 -4.94
CA VAL A 66 15.17 -0.92 -3.92
C VAL A 66 16.48 -1.42 -4.52
N ASP A 67 17.10 -0.58 -5.34
CA ASP A 67 18.50 -0.73 -5.69
C ASP A 67 19.40 -0.32 -4.51
N SER A 68 20.70 -0.63 -4.62
CA SER A 68 21.68 -0.30 -3.58
C SER A 68 21.91 1.21 -3.36
N MET A 69 21.39 2.07 -4.24
CA MET A 69 21.67 3.50 -4.23
C MET A 69 20.58 4.31 -3.53
N LEU A 70 19.34 3.82 -3.48
CA LEU A 70 18.24 4.52 -2.84
C LEU A 70 18.39 4.54 -1.30
N VAL A 71 18.28 5.73 -0.71
CA VAL A 71 18.20 5.91 0.75
C VAL A 71 16.75 6.05 1.17
N LEU A 72 16.27 5.14 2.02
CA LEU A 72 14.98 5.27 2.69
C LEU A 72 15.23 5.55 4.17
N LEU A 73 14.59 6.58 4.70
CA LEU A 73 14.62 6.94 6.12
C LEU A 73 13.20 6.88 6.67
N LEU A 74 13.05 6.34 7.87
CA LEU A 74 11.75 6.25 8.53
C LEU A 74 11.46 7.53 9.33
N ASP A 75 10.33 8.17 9.08
CA ASP A 75 9.74 9.08 10.05
C ASP A 75 8.79 8.27 10.95
N PRO A 76 9.03 8.23 12.27
CA PRO A 76 8.24 7.41 13.19
C PRO A 76 6.80 7.91 13.35
N ALA A 77 6.46 9.13 12.91
CA ALA A 77 5.08 9.61 12.98
C ALA A 77 4.13 8.74 12.13
N ILE A 78 3.04 8.29 12.73
CA ILE A 78 2.01 7.51 12.04
C ILE A 78 1.15 8.43 11.18
N LEU A 79 0.86 8.01 9.95
CA LEU A 79 -0.09 8.68 9.09
C LEU A 79 -1.49 8.61 9.72
N PRO A 80 -2.13 9.76 9.98
CA PRO A 80 -3.44 9.80 10.61
C PRO A 80 -4.51 9.21 9.70
N ARG A 81 -5.60 8.69 10.29
CA ARG A 81 -6.74 8.14 9.52
C ARG A 81 -7.45 9.22 8.72
N ASN A 82 -7.67 10.36 9.35
CA ASN A 82 -8.20 11.59 8.78
C ASN A 82 -7.03 12.52 8.43
N GLY A 83 -7.12 13.35 7.40
CA GLY A 83 -6.03 14.23 6.95
C GLY A 83 -5.45 15.24 7.97
N SER A 84 -5.90 15.23 9.22
CA SER A 84 -5.30 16.01 10.30
C SER A 84 -4.08 15.30 10.89
N PHE A 85 -2.90 15.89 10.68
CA PHE A 85 -1.62 15.45 11.25
C PHE A 85 -1.55 15.68 12.77
N ALA A 86 -2.31 14.93 13.56
CA ALA A 86 -2.00 14.78 14.98
C ALA A 86 -0.72 13.94 15.08
N ARG A 87 0.39 14.52 15.55
CA ARG A 87 1.72 13.86 15.64
C ARG A 87 1.85 12.89 16.81
N ASP A 88 0.76 12.66 17.52
CA ASP A 88 0.77 12.08 18.85
C ASP A 88 0.98 10.55 18.77
N ALA A 89 0.62 9.95 17.63
CA ALA A 89 0.86 8.54 17.36
C ALA A 89 2.23 8.35 16.69
N LYS A 90 3.12 7.62 17.37
CA LYS A 90 4.41 7.17 16.83
C LYS A 90 4.42 5.65 16.64
N LEU A 91 5.16 5.22 15.63
CA LEU A 91 5.51 3.83 15.46
C LEU A 91 6.35 3.37 16.65
N GLY A 92 6.06 2.19 17.20
CA GLY A 92 6.84 1.63 18.29
C GLY A 92 8.30 1.41 17.89
N ASP A 93 9.23 1.66 18.82
CA ASP A 93 10.66 1.53 18.60
C ASP A 93 11.07 0.12 18.13
N ASP A 94 10.35 -0.91 18.57
CA ASP A 94 10.58 -2.30 18.14
C ASP A 94 10.38 -2.49 16.63
N VAL A 95 9.34 -1.88 16.08
CA VAL A 95 9.05 -1.95 14.63
C VAL A 95 10.09 -1.16 13.84
N ALA A 96 10.44 0.04 14.31
CA ALA A 96 11.48 0.86 13.69
C ALA A 96 12.83 0.12 13.66
N ARG A 97 13.23 -0.50 14.79
CA ARG A 97 14.43 -1.32 14.87
C ARG A 97 14.37 -2.54 13.96
N ALA A 98 13.23 -3.21 13.86
CA ALA A 98 13.05 -4.34 12.95
C ALA A 98 13.23 -3.93 11.48
N LEU A 99 12.67 -2.78 11.07
CA LEU A 99 12.85 -2.25 9.71
C LEU A 99 14.30 -1.87 9.40
N VAL A 100 15.01 -1.25 10.35
CA VAL A 100 16.44 -0.92 10.19
C VAL A 100 17.28 -2.19 10.08
N ARG A 101 17.05 -3.19 10.95
CA ARG A 101 17.76 -4.47 10.90
C ARG A 101 17.50 -5.23 9.60
N GLY A 102 16.30 -5.12 9.04
CA GLY A 102 15.95 -5.71 7.75
C GLY A 102 16.58 -5.02 6.54
N GLY A 103 17.24 -3.87 6.74
CA GLY A 103 17.99 -3.15 5.71
C GLY A 103 17.15 -2.32 4.74
N MET A 104 15.82 -2.32 4.86
CA MET A 104 14.95 -1.54 3.98
C MET A 104 15.04 -0.04 4.24
N VAL A 105 15.24 0.35 5.51
CA VAL A 105 15.48 1.75 5.89
C VAL A 105 16.85 1.87 6.54
N ARG A 106 17.57 2.94 6.24
CA ARG A 106 18.95 3.16 6.73
C ARG A 106 19.01 3.83 8.10
N GLY A 107 17.86 4.26 8.62
CA GLY A 107 17.75 4.99 9.87
C GLY A 107 16.44 5.76 9.94
N THR A 108 16.38 6.74 10.83
CA THR A 108 15.21 7.59 11.01
C THR A 108 15.51 9.04 10.63
N CYS A 109 14.48 9.76 10.19
CA CYS A 109 14.51 11.21 10.02
C CYS A 109 13.13 11.73 10.40
N GLU A 110 13.05 12.64 11.38
CA GLU A 110 11.81 13.30 11.79
C GLU A 110 11.88 14.76 11.32
N PRO A 111 11.35 15.08 10.12
CA PRO A 111 11.40 16.45 9.62
C PRO A 111 10.61 17.36 10.55
N ALA A 112 11.25 18.47 10.94
CA ALA A 112 10.55 19.56 11.61
C ALA A 112 9.33 19.94 10.76
N GLY A 113 8.13 19.94 11.37
CA GLY A 113 6.96 20.49 10.69
C GLY A 113 7.23 21.94 10.35
N GLY A 114 7.05 22.36 9.10
CA GLY A 114 7.32 23.76 8.81
C GLY A 114 7.17 24.24 7.39
N ASP A 115 7.22 23.39 6.37
CA ASP A 115 7.14 23.92 5.02
C ASP A 115 6.53 22.93 4.02
N ALA A 116 5.35 23.27 3.51
CA ALA A 116 4.69 22.49 2.46
C ALA A 116 5.35 22.68 1.09
N ARG A 117 6.18 23.71 0.91
CA ARG A 117 6.81 24.05 -0.38
C ARG A 117 8.19 23.42 -0.53
N HIS A 118 8.93 23.29 0.57
CA HIS A 118 10.31 22.80 0.55
C HIS A 118 10.41 21.32 0.91
N ALA A 119 11.42 20.66 0.34
CA ALA A 119 11.77 19.30 0.71
C ALA A 119 12.21 19.24 2.20
N PRO A 120 11.83 18.19 2.95
CA PRO A 120 12.37 17.97 4.29
C PRO A 120 13.89 17.82 4.25
N LYS A 121 14.57 18.22 5.33
CA LYS A 121 16.04 18.08 5.46
C LYS A 121 16.38 16.90 6.36
N CYS A 122 17.26 16.01 5.88
CA CYS A 122 17.70 14.83 6.64
C CYS A 122 19.23 14.74 6.74
N PRO A 123 19.77 14.29 7.89
CA PRO A 123 21.20 14.24 8.15
C PRO A 123 21.86 12.97 7.58
N VAL A 124 21.81 12.82 6.25
CA VAL A 124 22.45 11.71 5.53
C VAL A 124 23.23 12.23 4.31
N ALA A 125 24.19 11.45 3.83
CA ALA A 125 25.08 11.87 2.75
C ALA A 125 24.48 11.78 1.33
N ALA A 126 23.46 10.93 1.14
CA ALA A 126 22.88 10.64 -0.16
C ALA A 126 21.37 10.97 -0.21
N PRO A 127 20.85 11.40 -1.37
CA PRO A 127 19.44 11.73 -1.53
C PRO A 127 18.54 10.49 -1.44
N GLY A 128 17.27 10.70 -1.12
CA GLY A 128 16.33 9.61 -0.97
C GLY A 128 14.94 10.07 -0.53
N TYR A 129 14.23 9.19 0.16
CA TYR A 129 12.88 9.44 0.68
C TYR A 129 12.82 9.27 2.19
N VAL A 130 12.04 10.13 2.83
CA VAL A 130 11.50 9.90 4.17
C VAL A 130 10.16 9.22 4.00
N VAL A 131 9.99 8.05 4.60
CA VAL A 131 8.77 7.26 4.55
C VAL A 131 8.00 7.34 5.87
N ARG A 132 6.68 7.43 5.77
CA ARG A 132 5.73 7.34 6.88
C ARG A 132 4.70 6.27 6.59
N PHE A 133 4.31 5.54 7.62
CA PHE A 133 3.28 4.51 7.51
C PHE A 133 2.02 4.91 8.26
N SER A 134 0.86 4.50 7.76
CA SER A 134 -0.33 4.41 8.60
C SER A 134 -0.20 3.26 9.60
N ASP A 135 -1.18 3.17 10.49
CA ASP A 135 -1.41 1.91 11.18
C ASP A 135 -1.76 0.78 10.17
N ILE A 136 -1.68 -0.47 10.64
CA ILE A 136 -2.14 -1.61 9.86
C ILE A 136 -3.62 -1.82 10.14
N TYR A 137 -4.44 -1.81 9.10
CA TYR A 137 -5.88 -1.95 9.20
C TYR A 137 -6.31 -3.37 8.84
N GLN A 138 -7.02 -4.04 9.75
CA GLN A 138 -7.51 -5.38 9.54
C GLN A 138 -8.60 -5.40 8.45
N MET A 139 -8.43 -6.23 7.42
CA MET A 139 -9.47 -6.58 6.46
C MET A 139 -10.03 -7.98 6.76
N GLN A 140 -10.57 -8.67 5.76
CA GLN A 140 -11.07 -10.03 5.92
C GLN A 140 -9.93 -11.08 5.90
N GLY A 141 -10.02 -12.05 6.82
CA GLY A 141 -9.06 -13.15 6.92
C GLY A 141 -7.63 -12.65 7.17
N ASP A 142 -6.69 -13.19 6.41
CA ASP A 142 -5.24 -12.90 6.50
C ASP A 142 -4.81 -11.65 5.71
N THR A 143 -5.77 -10.79 5.35
CA THR A 143 -5.50 -9.57 4.59
C THR A 143 -5.51 -8.36 5.51
N VAL A 144 -4.53 -7.49 5.31
CA VAL A 144 -4.45 -6.18 5.95
C VAL A 144 -4.34 -5.08 4.89
N ARG A 145 -4.68 -3.86 5.28
CA ARG A 145 -4.47 -2.66 4.49
C ARG A 145 -3.58 -1.68 5.24
N LEU A 146 -2.61 -1.09 4.55
CA LEU A 146 -1.81 0.01 5.09
C LEU A 146 -1.56 1.06 4.03
N PHE A 147 -1.12 2.24 4.46
CA PHE A 147 -0.77 3.35 3.59
C PHE A 147 0.67 3.76 3.87
N LEU A 148 1.38 4.12 2.80
CA LEU A 148 2.74 4.61 2.80
C LEU A 148 2.72 6.01 2.19
N SER A 149 3.31 6.98 2.88
CA SER A 149 3.63 8.28 2.31
C SER A 149 5.15 8.39 2.22
N ALA A 150 5.62 8.98 1.13
CA ALA A 150 7.04 9.19 0.89
C ALA A 150 7.30 10.62 0.43
N ASP A 151 8.16 11.32 1.16
CA ASP A 151 8.63 12.66 0.84
C ASP A 151 10.09 12.59 0.37
N ARG A 152 10.39 13.08 -0.82
CA ARG A 152 11.79 13.20 -1.26
C ARG A 152 12.49 14.27 -0.42
N PHE A 153 13.64 13.95 0.18
CA PHE A 153 14.35 14.86 1.07
C PHE A 153 15.57 15.50 0.42
N GLN A 154 15.98 16.64 0.97
CA GLN A 154 17.29 17.24 0.77
C GLN A 154 18.22 16.83 1.92
N THR A 155 19.49 16.55 1.64
CA THR A 155 20.49 16.33 2.69
C THR A 155 20.77 17.63 3.44
N THR A 156 21.31 17.54 4.65
CA THR A 156 21.78 18.73 5.39
C THR A 156 22.91 19.47 4.67
N SER A 157 23.67 18.80 3.80
CA SER A 157 24.67 19.39 2.90
C SER A 157 24.08 20.05 1.64
N GLY A 158 22.77 19.99 1.44
CA GLY A 158 22.08 20.64 0.32
C GLY A 158 21.89 19.77 -0.93
N VAL A 159 22.28 18.49 -0.90
CA VAL A 159 22.11 17.55 -2.01
C VAL A 159 20.65 17.07 -2.08
N GLY A 160 20.07 17.04 -3.28
CA GLY A 160 18.68 16.61 -3.50
C GLY A 160 17.77 17.75 -3.98
N PRO A 161 16.45 17.52 -4.09
CA PRO A 161 15.52 18.53 -4.58
C PRO A 161 15.31 19.65 -3.54
N GLY A 162 15.20 20.89 -4.00
CA GLY A 162 14.75 22.00 -3.16
C GLY A 162 13.23 22.04 -2.98
N ALA A 163 12.49 21.67 -4.03
CA ALA A 163 11.02 21.62 -4.01
C ALA A 163 10.53 20.31 -3.40
N ARG A 164 9.41 20.39 -2.67
CA ARG A 164 8.75 19.21 -2.11
C ARG A 164 8.23 18.32 -3.23
N PHE A 165 8.53 17.03 -3.15
CA PHE A 165 7.86 15.99 -3.93
C PHE A 165 7.40 14.90 -2.97
N SER A 166 6.11 14.59 -3.03
CA SER A 166 5.47 13.63 -2.14
C SER A 166 4.51 12.74 -2.91
N PHE A 167 4.43 11.47 -2.53
CA PHE A 167 3.35 10.60 -2.97
C PHE A 167 2.83 9.77 -1.81
N GLU A 168 1.61 9.25 -1.99
CA GLU A 168 1.02 8.30 -1.07
C GLU A 168 0.55 7.06 -1.84
N SER A 169 0.60 5.90 -1.22
CA SER A 169 0.09 4.66 -1.81
C SER A 169 -0.55 3.80 -0.74
N GLY A 170 -1.71 3.23 -1.08
CA GLY A 170 -2.39 2.24 -0.26
C GLY A 170 -2.06 0.83 -0.75
N PHE A 171 -1.82 -0.08 0.17
CA PHE A 171 -1.49 -1.48 -0.11
C PHE A 171 -2.47 -2.40 0.59
N GLU A 172 -2.99 -3.39 -0.14
CA GLU A 172 -3.61 -4.58 0.45
C GLU A 172 -2.55 -5.68 0.48
N ILE A 173 -2.27 -6.21 1.66
CA ILE A 173 -1.17 -7.14 1.92
C ILE A 173 -1.75 -8.39 2.55
N VAL A 174 -1.38 -9.55 2.02
CA VAL A 174 -1.88 -10.85 2.46
C VAL A 174 -0.77 -11.60 3.16
N ARG A 175 -1.06 -12.19 4.32
CA ARG A 175 -0.13 -13.08 5.01
C ARG A 175 -0.05 -14.42 4.28
N GLN A 176 1.17 -14.89 4.04
CA GLN A 176 1.47 -16.20 3.47
C GLN A 176 2.49 -16.90 4.39
N GLY A 177 1.99 -17.75 5.28
CA GLY A 177 2.79 -18.34 6.36
C GLY A 177 3.38 -17.26 7.27
N ASN A 178 4.70 -17.17 7.33
CA ASN A 178 5.43 -16.17 8.13
C ASN A 178 5.82 -14.92 7.34
N THR A 179 5.37 -14.81 6.09
CA THR A 179 5.74 -13.71 5.18
C THR A 179 4.53 -12.89 4.77
N TRP A 180 4.77 -11.68 4.28
CA TRP A 180 3.75 -10.78 3.76
C TRP A 180 3.99 -10.52 2.29
N ARG A 181 2.92 -10.46 1.50
CA ARG A 181 2.98 -10.14 0.07
C ARG A 181 1.91 -9.13 -0.30
N VAL A 182 2.27 -8.15 -1.13
CA VAL A 182 1.28 -7.22 -1.69
C VAL A 182 0.36 -7.96 -2.67
N ALA A 183 -0.94 -7.86 -2.43
CA ALA A 183 -1.98 -8.36 -3.32
C ALA A 183 -2.55 -7.26 -4.22
N ARG A 184 -2.59 -6.01 -3.74
CA ARG A 184 -3.06 -4.85 -4.49
C ARG A 184 -2.34 -3.58 -4.06
N GLU A 185 -2.07 -2.72 -5.02
CA GLU A 185 -1.59 -1.35 -4.82
C GLU A 185 -2.61 -0.36 -5.39
N GLY A 186 -2.86 0.72 -4.64
CA GLY A 186 -3.65 1.88 -5.07
C GLY A 186 -2.84 3.15 -4.89
N ARG A 187 -2.38 3.76 -5.97
CA ARG A 187 -1.54 4.96 -5.92
C ARG A 187 -2.40 6.22 -5.74
N ARG A 188 -1.97 7.11 -4.85
CA ARG A 188 -2.57 8.43 -4.63
C ARG A 188 -1.52 9.50 -4.88
N ILE A 189 -1.85 10.42 -5.78
CA ILE A 189 -1.06 11.62 -5.94
C ILE A 189 -1.50 12.56 -4.82
N ALA A 190 -0.61 12.81 -3.85
CA ALA A 190 -0.84 13.84 -2.85
C ALA A 190 -0.93 15.18 -3.59
N LYS A 191 -2.09 15.85 -3.48
CA LYS A 191 -2.32 17.19 -4.04
C LYS A 191 -1.64 18.25 -3.17
#